data_AF-A0A1Q4K0E6-F1
#
_entry.id   AF-A0A1Q4K0E6-F1
#
_cell.length_a   1.000
_cell.length_b   1.000
_cell.length_c   1.000
_cell.angle_alpha   90.00
_cell.angle_beta   90.00
_cell.angle_gamma   90.00
#
_symmetry.space_group_name_H-M   'P 1'
#
loop_
_entity.id
_entity.type
_entity.pdbx_description
1 polymer ?
#
loop_
_entity_poly.entity_id
_entity_poly.type
_entity_poly.pdbx_seq_one_letter_code
_entity_poly.pdbx_strand_id
1 'polypeptide(L)'
;MSAPKAPAKPAILSVDDDPGVSRAVVRDLRKRYGEKYRIIRAESGDQALETLREMKLRGDAVAVIVADYRMPGLSGIEFLEQAMDLYPVARRVLLTAYADTDAAIDAINVVDLDHYLLKPWDPPEEKLYPVIDALLDAWASSSHHPAEETKVIGHRWSERSSDVREFLARNQLAYRWYMSDEPEGQRLLSAAGTDELRLPVVIASNGDVLVEPTDAELADKLGLSTTLSEDFYDLVVIGGGPAGLGAALYGASEGLRTVLIERRATGGQAGQSSRIENYLGFPDGVSGAQLADRARRQATKFGAEVITARDVTGLEINGSARTVRFDDGSSVDAHSVILATGVSYRQLSAPGLDTYTGRGVYYGSAVTEAARCSEQDVYIVGGANSAGQAAVYLSRGARSVTILIRGNSLEASMSYYLIQQIEKNPKITVRTCTEVVGAEGDDHLERITLRNRATGEEDTVDAQWLFIFIGAAPLTDWLGDVVVRDGNGFVLAGPDLPSEGVTPDGWPLDRAPHHLETSVPGVFVAGDVHAESAKRVASAVGEGAMAVMFVHRYLAQQ
;
A
#
# COMPACT_ATOMS: atom_id res chain seq x y z
N MET A 1 -23.07 41.33 24.10
CA MET A 1 -22.25 40.30 23.43
C MET A 1 -22.78 38.95 23.91
N SER A 2 -23.39 38.17 23.02
CA SER A 2 -23.86 36.81 23.31
C SER A 2 -22.64 35.92 23.51
N ALA A 3 -22.64 35.07 24.55
CA ALA A 3 -21.62 34.04 24.72
C ALA A 3 -21.55 33.14 23.47
N PRO A 4 -20.37 32.62 23.09
CA PRO A 4 -20.26 31.67 21.99
C PRO A 4 -21.08 30.43 22.32
N LYS A 5 -21.97 30.05 21.39
CA LYS A 5 -22.82 28.86 21.49
C LYS A 5 -21.88 27.64 21.51
N ALA A 6 -21.99 26.77 22.50
CA ALA A 6 -21.21 25.52 22.54
C ALA A 6 -21.39 24.75 21.21
N PRO A 7 -20.32 24.16 20.65
CA PRO A 7 -20.41 23.44 19.38
C PRO A 7 -21.45 22.32 19.48
N ALA A 8 -22.30 22.19 18.47
CA ALA A 8 -23.33 21.16 18.43
C ALA A 8 -22.66 19.76 18.40
N LYS A 9 -23.19 18.81 19.18
CA LYS A 9 -22.71 17.42 19.15
C LYS A 9 -22.85 16.86 17.72
N PRO A 10 -21.83 16.20 17.16
CA PRO A 10 -21.94 15.53 15.88
C PRO A 10 -23.04 14.45 15.93
N ALA A 11 -23.68 14.19 14.80
CA ALA A 11 -24.80 13.28 14.72
C ALA A 11 -24.42 11.88 14.25
N ILE A 12 -25.17 10.88 14.70
CA ILE A 12 -25.27 9.56 14.07
C ILE A 12 -26.69 9.45 13.52
N LEU A 13 -26.82 9.30 12.21
CA LEU A 13 -28.10 9.13 11.53
C LEU A 13 -28.35 7.65 11.26
N SER A 14 -29.52 7.15 11.60
CA SER A 14 -29.97 5.81 11.25
C SER A 14 -31.27 5.89 10.43
N VAL A 15 -31.31 5.17 9.32
CA VAL A 15 -32.42 5.12 8.36
C VAL A 15 -32.80 3.66 8.13
N ASP A 16 -34.04 3.31 8.41
CA ASP A 16 -34.57 1.95 8.23
C ASP A 16 -36.11 2.04 8.18
N ASP A 17 -36.71 1.44 7.15
CA ASP A 17 -38.16 1.47 6.93
C ASP A 17 -38.92 0.46 7.80
N ASP A 18 -38.24 -0.58 8.33
CA ASP A 18 -38.82 -1.49 9.30
C ASP A 18 -38.88 -0.82 10.69
N PRO A 19 -40.09 -0.56 11.25
CA PRO A 19 -40.20 0.16 12.51
C PRO A 19 -39.59 -0.57 13.71
N GLY A 20 -39.52 -1.91 13.67
CA GLY A 20 -38.93 -2.74 14.71
C GLY A 20 -37.40 -2.65 14.69
N VAL A 21 -36.81 -2.80 13.51
CA VAL A 21 -35.36 -2.73 13.29
C VAL A 21 -34.86 -1.30 13.54
N SER A 22 -35.51 -0.30 12.96
CA SER A 22 -35.26 1.13 13.18
C SER A 22 -35.22 1.50 14.67
N ARG A 23 -36.17 1.00 15.47
CA ARG A 23 -36.19 1.21 16.93
C ARG A 23 -35.06 0.50 17.65
N ALA A 24 -34.70 -0.71 17.22
CA ALA A 24 -33.62 -1.49 17.82
C ALA A 24 -32.25 -0.83 17.60
N VAL A 25 -31.92 -0.43 16.36
CA VAL A 25 -30.66 0.26 16.03
C VAL A 25 -30.53 1.54 16.85
N VAL A 26 -31.57 2.38 16.85
CA VAL A 26 -31.55 3.66 17.56
C VAL A 26 -31.43 3.47 19.07
N ARG A 27 -32.08 2.44 19.64
CA ARG A 27 -31.95 2.10 21.07
C ARG A 27 -30.50 1.75 21.41
N ASP A 28 -29.88 0.87 20.63
CA ASP A 28 -28.53 0.38 20.91
C ASP A 28 -27.49 1.50 20.70
N LEU A 29 -27.62 2.28 19.61
CA LEU A 29 -26.79 3.47 19.37
C LEU A 29 -26.94 4.51 20.49
N ARG A 30 -28.18 4.79 20.94
CA ARG A 30 -28.42 5.76 22.01
C ARG A 30 -27.86 5.29 23.35
N LYS A 31 -27.95 3.99 23.65
CA LYS A 31 -27.40 3.39 24.88
C LYS A 31 -25.89 3.59 24.99
N ARG A 32 -25.15 3.45 23.88
CA ARG A 32 -23.67 3.55 23.86
C ARG A 32 -23.14 4.95 23.56
N TYR A 33 -23.78 5.69 22.67
CA TYR A 33 -23.22 6.93 22.07
C TYR A 33 -23.97 8.21 22.41
N GLY A 34 -25.16 8.15 23.02
CA GLY A 34 -26.03 9.31 23.24
C GLY A 34 -25.43 10.43 24.10
N GLU A 35 -24.40 10.13 24.89
CA GLU A 35 -23.67 11.15 25.66
C GLU A 35 -22.80 12.05 24.77
N LYS A 36 -22.17 11.49 23.72
CA LYS A 36 -21.22 12.22 22.85
C LYS A 36 -21.83 12.65 21.51
N TYR A 37 -22.80 11.88 21.01
CA TYR A 37 -23.39 12.06 19.69
C TYR A 37 -24.90 12.28 19.74
N ARG A 38 -25.44 13.04 18.77
CA ARG A 38 -26.88 13.19 18.58
C ARG A 38 -27.41 12.04 17.72
N ILE A 39 -28.27 11.19 18.26
CA ILE A 39 -28.84 10.06 17.51
C ILE A 39 -30.11 10.51 16.79
N ILE A 40 -30.07 10.47 15.46
CA ILE A 40 -31.16 10.89 14.57
C ILE A 40 -31.74 9.65 13.91
N ARG A 41 -33.07 9.58 13.86
CA ARG A 41 -33.83 8.47 13.28
C ARG A 41 -34.60 9.01 12.07
N ALA A 42 -34.53 8.29 10.97
CA ALA A 42 -35.40 8.46 9.81
C ALA A 42 -36.04 7.12 9.45
N GLU A 43 -37.23 7.18 8.88
CA GLU A 43 -38.06 6.02 8.49
C GLU A 43 -38.08 5.82 6.97
N SER A 44 -37.46 6.72 6.21
CA SER A 44 -37.26 6.59 4.76
C SER A 44 -36.03 7.36 4.29
N GLY A 45 -35.49 6.98 3.12
CA GLY A 45 -34.38 7.68 2.48
C GLY A 45 -34.68 9.16 2.20
N ASP A 46 -35.88 9.50 1.75
CA ASP A 46 -36.28 10.88 1.49
C ASP A 46 -36.29 11.74 2.76
N GLN A 47 -36.86 11.22 3.85
CA GLN A 47 -36.88 11.90 5.15
C GLN A 47 -35.46 12.09 5.68
N ALA A 48 -34.59 11.10 5.48
CA ALA A 48 -33.20 11.17 5.87
C ALA A 48 -32.44 12.26 5.09
N LEU A 49 -32.64 12.38 3.78
CA LEU A 49 -32.02 13.43 2.96
C LEU A 49 -32.51 14.81 3.32
N GLU A 50 -33.81 15.00 3.57
CA GLU A 50 -34.35 16.26 4.06
C GLU A 50 -33.69 16.67 5.39
N THR A 51 -33.55 15.71 6.31
CA THR A 51 -32.88 15.92 7.60
C THR A 51 -31.41 16.31 7.42
N LEU A 52 -30.67 15.63 6.52
CA LEU A 52 -29.28 15.96 6.22
C LEU A 52 -29.15 17.37 5.61
N ARG A 53 -30.04 17.76 4.70
CA ARG A 53 -30.07 19.11 4.11
C ARG A 53 -30.31 20.18 5.17
N GLU A 54 -31.28 19.97 6.07
CA GLU A 54 -31.52 20.90 7.18
C GLU A 54 -30.29 21.04 8.09
N MET A 55 -29.66 19.92 8.43
CA MET A 55 -28.45 19.93 9.24
C MET A 55 -27.29 20.65 8.55
N LYS A 56 -27.16 20.48 7.24
CA LYS A 56 -26.10 21.12 6.45
C LYS A 56 -26.26 22.63 6.48
N LEU A 57 -27.49 23.11 6.31
CA LEU A 57 -27.83 24.54 6.41
C LEU A 57 -27.57 25.11 7.82
N ARG A 58 -27.64 24.28 8.86
CA ARG A 58 -27.33 24.67 10.25
C ARG A 58 -25.84 24.58 10.60
N GLY A 59 -25.02 23.98 9.72
CA GLY A 59 -23.60 23.72 9.98
C GLY A 59 -23.35 22.60 11.01
N ASP A 60 -24.31 21.69 11.19
CA ASP A 60 -24.15 20.54 12.08
C ASP A 60 -23.24 19.48 11.41
N ALA A 61 -22.43 18.77 12.19
CA ALA A 61 -21.61 17.67 11.70
C ALA A 61 -22.35 16.32 11.78
N VAL A 62 -22.08 15.43 10.83
CA VAL A 62 -22.57 14.03 10.82
C VAL A 62 -21.37 13.11 10.83
N ALA A 63 -21.29 12.23 11.84
CA ALA A 63 -20.20 11.31 12.05
C ALA A 63 -20.39 9.98 11.32
N VAL A 64 -21.57 9.38 11.49
CA VAL A 64 -21.91 8.07 10.93
C VAL A 64 -23.33 8.11 10.38
N ILE A 65 -23.55 7.48 9.23
CA ILE A 65 -24.83 7.23 8.61
C ILE A 65 -25.01 5.72 8.50
N VAL A 66 -26.08 5.19 9.10
CA VAL A 66 -26.46 3.77 9.08
C VAL A 66 -27.74 3.64 8.27
N ALA A 67 -27.70 3.00 7.12
CA ALA A 67 -28.85 2.87 6.22
C ALA A 67 -29.23 1.41 6.01
N ASP A 68 -30.52 1.09 6.00
CA ASP A 68 -30.96 -0.22 5.52
C ASP A 68 -30.80 -0.35 4.01
N TYR A 69 -30.41 -1.52 3.54
CA TYR A 69 -30.25 -1.79 2.13
C TYR A 69 -31.59 -1.71 1.37
N ARG A 70 -32.63 -2.36 1.89
CA ARG A 70 -33.92 -2.51 1.20
C ARG A 70 -34.99 -1.57 1.75
N MET A 71 -34.92 -0.31 1.35
CA MET A 71 -35.97 0.68 1.65
C MET A 71 -36.86 0.95 0.43
N PRO A 72 -38.19 1.08 0.59
CA PRO A 72 -39.09 1.48 -0.48
C PRO A 72 -38.78 2.88 -1.04
N GLY A 73 -38.85 3.02 -2.36
CA GLY A 73 -38.67 4.30 -3.06
C GLY A 73 -37.21 4.64 -3.33
N LEU A 74 -36.41 4.79 -2.27
CA LEU A 74 -34.97 5.08 -2.36
C LEU A 74 -34.20 4.00 -1.60
N SER A 75 -33.40 3.19 -2.31
CA SER A 75 -32.60 2.14 -1.68
C SER A 75 -31.54 2.72 -0.75
N GLY A 76 -30.99 1.89 0.15
CA GLY A 76 -29.91 2.31 1.05
C GLY A 76 -28.68 2.83 0.29
N ILE A 77 -28.37 2.24 -0.86
CA ILE A 77 -27.23 2.64 -1.68
C ILE A 77 -27.49 4.01 -2.33
N GLU A 78 -28.62 4.18 -3.02
CA GLU A 78 -28.98 5.46 -3.65
C GLU A 78 -29.11 6.60 -2.63
N PHE A 79 -29.60 6.28 -1.43
CA PHE A 79 -29.61 7.20 -0.30
C PHE A 79 -28.19 7.59 0.14
N LEU A 80 -27.31 6.62 0.36
CA LEU A 80 -25.94 6.88 0.79
C LEU A 80 -25.16 7.68 -0.25
N GLU A 81 -25.36 7.41 -1.55
CA GLU A 81 -24.79 8.18 -2.67
C GLU A 81 -25.17 9.65 -2.56
N GLN A 82 -26.47 9.96 -2.44
CA GLN A 82 -26.93 11.34 -2.29
C GLN A 82 -26.53 11.96 -0.95
N ALA A 83 -26.39 11.16 0.10
CA ALA A 83 -25.90 11.62 1.39
C ALA A 83 -24.42 12.01 1.33
N MET A 84 -23.62 11.39 0.46
CA MET A 84 -22.21 11.77 0.23
C MET A 84 -22.07 13.17 -0.35
N ASP A 85 -22.97 13.58 -1.25
CA ASP A 85 -22.96 14.95 -1.78
C ASP A 85 -23.14 16.00 -0.66
N LEU A 86 -23.86 15.63 0.41
CA LEU A 86 -24.13 16.51 1.55
C LEU A 86 -23.03 16.40 2.63
N TYR A 87 -22.60 15.18 2.95
CA TYR A 87 -21.63 14.85 3.99
C TYR A 87 -20.64 13.80 3.49
N PRO A 88 -19.67 14.19 2.63
CA PRO A 88 -18.76 13.26 1.97
C PRO A 88 -17.87 12.49 2.96
N VAL A 89 -17.67 13.09 4.13
CA VAL A 89 -16.79 12.60 5.18
C VAL A 89 -17.49 11.81 6.29
N ALA A 90 -18.82 11.76 6.28
CA ALA A 90 -19.55 10.92 7.22
C ALA A 90 -19.30 9.46 6.88
N ARG A 91 -19.02 8.63 7.90
CA ARG A 91 -18.82 7.19 7.72
C ARG A 91 -20.14 6.51 7.39
N ARG A 92 -20.10 5.52 6.49
CA ARG A 92 -21.28 4.91 5.89
C ARG A 92 -21.35 3.44 6.28
N VAL A 93 -22.50 3.05 6.83
CA VAL A 93 -22.80 1.68 7.23
C VAL A 93 -24.09 1.24 6.55
N LEU A 94 -24.05 0.08 5.89
CA LEU A 94 -25.22 -0.53 5.27
C LEU A 94 -25.72 -1.70 6.13
N LEU A 95 -27.00 -1.74 6.48
CA LEU A 95 -27.62 -2.90 7.13
C LEU A 95 -28.23 -3.81 6.07
N THR A 96 -28.03 -5.12 6.17
CA THR A 96 -28.55 -6.08 5.18
C THR A 96 -28.95 -7.43 5.79
N ALA A 97 -29.84 -8.17 5.13
CA ALA A 97 -30.32 -9.49 5.53
C ALA A 97 -29.84 -10.56 4.54
N TYR A 98 -28.69 -11.19 4.83
CA TYR A 98 -28.13 -12.47 4.35
C TYR A 98 -28.22 -12.91 2.85
N ALA A 99 -28.82 -12.15 1.93
CA ALA A 99 -29.13 -12.65 0.57
C ALA A 99 -28.72 -11.72 -0.59
N ASP A 100 -28.08 -10.58 -0.32
CA ASP A 100 -27.78 -9.55 -1.34
C ASP A 100 -26.27 -9.26 -1.48
N THR A 101 -25.43 -10.30 -1.42
CA THR A 101 -23.96 -10.19 -1.45
C THR A 101 -23.45 -9.50 -2.73
N ASP A 102 -24.12 -9.69 -3.86
CA ASP A 102 -23.73 -9.07 -5.14
C ASP A 102 -24.03 -7.55 -5.15
N ALA A 103 -25.12 -7.11 -4.51
CA ALA A 103 -25.44 -5.68 -4.40
C ALA A 103 -24.59 -4.94 -3.35
N ALA A 104 -24.12 -5.64 -2.31
CA ALA A 104 -23.14 -5.10 -1.37
C ALA A 104 -21.77 -4.87 -2.04
N ILE A 105 -21.40 -5.69 -3.02
CA ILE A 105 -20.17 -5.52 -3.82
C ILE A 105 -20.27 -4.28 -4.71
N ASP A 106 -21.42 -4.02 -5.34
CA ASP A 106 -21.65 -2.79 -6.10
C ASP A 106 -21.68 -1.54 -5.18
N ALA A 107 -22.25 -1.65 -3.98
CA ALA A 107 -22.23 -0.56 -2.99
C ALA A 107 -20.81 -0.14 -2.56
N ILE A 108 -19.91 -1.11 -2.35
CA ILE A 108 -18.52 -0.84 -1.98
C ILE A 108 -17.80 -0.05 -3.08
N ASN A 109 -18.08 -0.37 -4.34
CA ASN A 109 -17.42 0.26 -5.49
C ASN A 109 -18.02 1.62 -5.89
N VAL A 110 -19.31 1.85 -5.62
CA VAL A 110 -20.04 3.05 -6.07
C VAL A 110 -20.15 4.13 -4.98
N VAL A 111 -20.38 3.76 -3.72
CA VAL A 111 -20.62 4.71 -2.60
C VAL A 111 -19.57 4.70 -1.50
N ASP A 112 -18.39 4.11 -1.77
CA ASP A 112 -17.26 4.04 -0.83
C ASP A 112 -17.73 3.66 0.59
N LEU A 113 -18.44 2.53 0.66
CA LEU A 113 -19.07 2.05 1.88
C LEU A 113 -18.01 1.63 2.90
N ASP A 114 -17.97 2.26 4.08
CA ASP A 114 -16.98 1.93 5.11
C ASP A 114 -17.23 0.56 5.76
N HIS A 115 -18.50 0.15 5.90
CA HIS A 115 -18.86 -1.15 6.46
C HIS A 115 -20.28 -1.60 6.08
N TYR A 116 -20.54 -2.91 6.11
CA TYR A 116 -21.90 -3.43 6.14
C TYR A 116 -22.12 -4.30 7.38
N LEU A 117 -23.31 -4.26 7.95
CA LEU A 117 -23.71 -5.05 9.11
C LEU A 117 -24.87 -5.97 8.76
N LEU A 118 -24.79 -7.20 9.22
CA LEU A 118 -25.85 -8.18 9.04
C LEU A 118 -26.90 -8.06 10.15
N LYS A 119 -28.17 -8.06 9.73
CA LYS A 119 -29.31 -8.23 10.65
C LYS A 119 -29.52 -9.74 10.93
N PRO A 120 -29.74 -10.15 12.19
CA PRO A 120 -29.70 -9.37 13.43
C PRO A 120 -28.27 -9.24 14.00
N TRP A 121 -27.98 -8.10 14.63
CA TRP A 121 -26.68 -7.77 15.23
C TRP A 121 -26.60 -8.07 16.74
N ASP A 122 -27.48 -8.93 17.26
CA ASP A 122 -27.44 -9.35 18.67
C ASP A 122 -26.33 -10.41 18.89
N PRO A 123 -25.51 -10.30 19.96
CA PRO A 123 -25.41 -9.17 20.88
C PRO A 123 -24.69 -7.94 20.27
N PRO A 124 -25.16 -6.70 20.53
CA PRO A 124 -24.59 -5.49 19.93
C PRO A 124 -23.14 -5.24 20.37
N GLU A 125 -22.74 -5.75 21.53
CA GLU A 125 -21.35 -5.66 22.04
C GLU A 125 -20.33 -6.38 21.15
N GLU A 126 -20.74 -7.39 20.38
CA GLU A 126 -19.86 -8.16 19.51
C GLU A 126 -19.93 -7.69 18.04
N LYS A 127 -21.12 -7.27 17.59
CA LYS A 127 -21.38 -7.06 16.15
C LYS A 127 -21.60 -5.60 15.77
N LEU A 128 -22.19 -4.77 16.64
CA LEU A 128 -22.55 -3.39 16.32
C LEU A 128 -21.52 -2.40 16.87
N TYR A 129 -21.21 -2.46 18.16
CA TYR A 129 -20.36 -1.45 18.81
C TYR A 129 -18.90 -1.47 18.31
N PRO A 130 -18.23 -2.62 18.11
CA PRO A 130 -16.85 -2.60 17.63
C PRO A 130 -16.70 -1.91 16.27
N VAL A 131 -17.70 -2.08 15.40
CA VAL A 131 -17.75 -1.44 14.08
C VAL A 131 -17.98 0.05 14.21
N ILE A 132 -19.01 0.46 14.95
CA ILE A 132 -19.33 1.88 15.11
C ILE A 132 -18.21 2.61 15.88
N ASP A 133 -17.59 1.98 16.88
CA ASP A 133 -16.42 2.52 17.60
C ASP A 133 -15.26 2.78 16.64
N ALA A 134 -14.89 1.79 15.80
CA ALA A 134 -13.82 1.94 14.82
C ALA A 134 -14.12 3.04 13.78
N LEU A 135 -15.37 3.16 13.34
CA LEU A 135 -15.77 4.21 12.39
C LEU A 135 -15.79 5.59 13.03
N LEU A 136 -16.25 5.71 14.27
CA LEU A 136 -16.23 6.97 15.01
C LEU A 136 -14.79 7.41 15.31
N ASP A 137 -13.89 6.49 15.63
CA ASP A 137 -12.45 6.78 15.79
C ASP A 137 -11.83 7.18 14.44
N ALA A 138 -12.21 6.52 13.35
CA ALA A 138 -11.77 6.88 12.00
C ALA A 138 -12.35 8.23 11.53
N TRP A 139 -13.56 8.58 11.97
CA TRP A 139 -14.18 9.88 11.70
C TRP A 139 -13.52 10.98 12.55
N ALA A 140 -13.29 10.73 13.84
CA ALA A 140 -12.66 11.69 14.73
C ALA A 140 -11.17 11.93 14.39
N SER A 141 -10.49 10.93 13.84
CA SER A 141 -9.10 11.06 13.37
C SER A 141 -8.98 11.68 11.97
N SER A 142 -10.06 11.71 11.18
CA SER A 142 -10.13 12.52 9.96
C SER A 142 -10.47 13.97 10.33
N SER A 143 -9.55 14.90 10.10
CA SER A 143 -9.68 16.32 10.46
C SER A 143 -10.88 17.01 9.77
N HIS A 144 -12.06 17.08 10.40
CA HIS A 144 -13.25 17.74 9.82
C HIS A 144 -13.36 19.25 10.07
N HIS A 145 -12.25 19.97 9.92
CA HIS A 145 -12.30 21.43 9.81
C HIS A 145 -12.30 21.83 8.33
N PRO A 146 -13.23 22.70 7.85
CA PRO A 146 -13.30 23.14 6.45
C PRO A 146 -12.12 23.99 5.92
N ALA A 147 -10.93 23.88 6.50
CA ALA A 147 -9.68 24.43 5.98
C ALA A 147 -8.52 23.70 6.65
N GLU A 148 -8.01 22.59 6.07
CA GLU A 148 -6.73 21.94 6.47
C GLU A 148 -6.44 20.63 5.68
N GLU A 149 -6.68 20.57 4.37
CA GLU A 149 -6.23 19.43 3.54
C GLU A 149 -4.89 19.73 2.87
N THR A 150 -3.96 18.77 2.91
CA THR A 150 -2.70 18.82 2.17
C THR A 150 -2.99 18.89 0.67
N LYS A 151 -2.45 19.88 -0.03
CA LYS A 151 -2.60 20.05 -1.48
C LYS A 151 -1.30 19.68 -2.16
N VAL A 152 -1.37 18.95 -3.26
CA VAL A 152 -0.23 18.62 -4.11
C VAL A 152 -0.51 19.22 -5.48
N ILE A 153 0.35 20.12 -5.91
CA ILE A 153 0.32 20.74 -7.23
C ILE A 153 1.47 20.15 -8.03
N GLY A 154 1.19 19.60 -9.21
CA GLY A 154 2.25 19.02 -10.04
C GLY A 154 1.82 18.80 -11.47
N HIS A 155 2.63 18.05 -12.21
CA HIS A 155 2.37 17.76 -13.62
C HIS A 155 2.21 16.25 -13.83
N ARG A 156 1.31 15.85 -14.75
CA ARG A 156 1.01 14.42 -15.00
C ARG A 156 2.19 13.60 -15.51
N TRP A 157 3.16 14.25 -16.14
CA TRP A 157 4.39 13.65 -16.67
C TRP A 157 5.61 13.89 -15.77
N SER A 158 5.43 14.46 -14.57
CA SER A 158 6.52 14.63 -13.61
C SER A 158 6.67 13.36 -12.78
N GLU A 159 7.84 12.72 -12.86
CA GLU A 159 8.21 11.55 -12.05
C GLU A 159 8.05 11.85 -10.57
N ARG A 160 8.66 12.95 -10.08
CA ARG A 160 8.56 13.33 -8.67
C ARG A 160 7.12 13.61 -8.25
N SER A 161 6.28 14.16 -9.13
CA SER A 161 4.84 14.32 -8.85
C SER A 161 4.12 12.99 -8.71
N SER A 162 4.54 11.96 -9.44
CA SER A 162 4.03 10.60 -9.27
C SER A 162 4.51 10.00 -7.94
N ASP A 163 5.80 10.11 -7.64
CA ASP A 163 6.40 9.58 -6.41
C ASP A 163 5.76 10.17 -5.16
N VAL A 164 5.57 11.51 -5.10
CA VAL A 164 4.95 12.16 -3.94
C VAL A 164 3.52 11.66 -3.73
N ARG A 165 2.73 11.51 -4.80
CA ARG A 165 1.37 10.98 -4.69
C ARG A 165 1.36 9.53 -4.24
N GLU A 166 2.28 8.71 -4.75
CA GLU A 166 2.43 7.32 -4.31
C GLU A 166 2.81 7.26 -2.83
N PHE A 167 3.76 8.08 -2.40
CA PHE A 167 4.21 8.20 -1.00
C PHE A 167 3.04 8.54 -0.07
N LEU A 168 2.26 9.57 -0.40
CA LEU A 168 1.10 9.99 0.40
C LEU A 168 0.03 8.89 0.45
N ALA A 169 -0.31 8.31 -0.70
CA ALA A 169 -1.29 7.23 -0.78
C ALA A 169 -0.86 6.00 0.05
N ARG A 170 0.41 5.58 -0.06
CA ARG A 170 0.94 4.42 0.66
C ARG A 170 1.05 4.64 2.17
N ASN A 171 1.25 5.89 2.60
CA ASN A 171 1.23 6.27 4.02
C ASN A 171 -0.18 6.66 4.53
N GLN A 172 -1.22 6.53 3.69
CA GLN A 172 -2.61 6.85 4.01
C GLN A 172 -2.80 8.32 4.45
N LEU A 173 -1.98 9.20 3.91
CA LEU A 173 -2.09 10.63 4.12
C LEU A 173 -3.07 11.21 3.10
N ALA A 174 -4.14 11.83 3.59
CA ALA A 174 -5.12 12.48 2.73
C ALA A 174 -4.50 13.68 2.01
N TYR A 175 -4.75 13.77 0.71
CA TYR A 175 -4.30 14.90 -0.10
C TYR A 175 -5.26 15.20 -1.25
N ARG A 176 -5.20 16.44 -1.73
CA ARG A 176 -5.89 16.88 -2.94
C ARG A 176 -4.88 17.21 -4.04
N TRP A 177 -5.07 16.61 -5.21
CA TRP A 177 -4.23 16.84 -6.38
C TRP A 177 -4.76 17.98 -7.25
N TYR A 178 -3.85 18.84 -7.70
CA TYR A 178 -4.11 19.90 -8.67
C TYR A 178 -3.07 19.83 -9.79
N MET A 179 -3.55 19.92 -11.03
CA MET A 179 -2.68 20.01 -12.18
C MET A 179 -2.10 21.43 -12.28
N SER A 180 -0.80 21.52 -12.50
CA SER A 180 -0.06 22.79 -12.61
C SER A 180 -0.55 23.67 -13.76
N ASP A 181 -1.01 23.09 -14.86
CA ASP A 181 -1.55 23.77 -16.05
C ASP A 181 -3.04 24.14 -15.93
N GLU A 182 -3.71 23.78 -14.83
CA GLU A 182 -5.10 24.18 -14.56
C GLU A 182 -5.19 25.52 -13.83
N PRO A 183 -6.27 26.31 -14.02
CA PRO A 183 -6.41 27.63 -13.42
C PRO A 183 -6.26 27.66 -11.90
N GLU A 184 -6.74 26.64 -11.21
CA GLU A 184 -6.62 26.55 -9.74
C GLU A 184 -5.21 26.16 -9.31
N GLY A 185 -4.52 25.27 -10.05
CA GLY A 185 -3.11 24.95 -9.82
C GLY A 185 -2.22 26.17 -9.98
N GLN A 186 -2.40 26.95 -11.05
CA GLN A 186 -1.66 28.19 -11.28
C GLN A 186 -1.86 29.24 -10.17
N ARG A 187 -3.09 29.35 -9.64
CA ARG A 187 -3.37 30.22 -8.48
C ARG A 187 -2.63 29.76 -7.24
N LEU A 188 -2.62 28.45 -6.97
CA LEU A 188 -1.93 27.88 -5.82
C LEU A 188 -0.41 28.04 -5.93
N LEU A 189 0.18 27.83 -7.13
CA LEU A 189 1.61 28.09 -7.39
C LEU A 189 1.96 29.56 -7.16
N SER A 190 1.15 30.47 -7.70
CA SER A 190 1.32 31.91 -7.52
C SER A 190 1.24 32.32 -6.04
N ALA A 191 0.31 31.74 -5.29
CA ALA A 191 0.16 31.99 -3.84
C ALA A 191 1.33 31.39 -3.04
N ALA A 192 1.88 30.26 -3.48
CA ALA A 192 3.07 29.62 -2.93
C ALA A 192 4.38 30.33 -3.32
N GLY A 193 4.34 31.33 -4.21
CA GLY A 193 5.51 32.08 -4.66
C GLY A 193 6.44 31.28 -5.57
N THR A 194 5.91 30.30 -6.30
CA THR A 194 6.66 29.41 -7.21
C THR A 194 5.97 29.33 -8.57
N ASP A 195 6.68 28.79 -9.57
CA ASP A 195 6.17 28.59 -10.94
C ASP A 195 6.04 27.10 -11.28
N GLU A 196 5.68 26.82 -12.54
CA GLU A 196 5.51 25.45 -13.08
C GLU A 196 6.84 24.72 -13.33
N LEU A 197 8.00 25.39 -13.16
CA LEU A 197 9.31 24.79 -13.44
C LEU A 197 9.82 23.91 -12.30
N ARG A 198 9.27 24.07 -11.09
CA ARG A 198 9.69 23.36 -9.87
C ARG A 198 8.51 22.61 -9.25
N LEU A 199 8.31 21.37 -9.69
CA LEU A 199 7.17 20.54 -9.31
C LEU A 199 7.62 19.16 -8.80
N PRO A 200 6.91 18.56 -7.84
CA PRO A 200 5.63 19.01 -7.27
C PRO A 200 5.80 20.03 -6.15
N VAL A 201 4.76 20.83 -5.92
CA VAL A 201 4.61 21.71 -4.76
C VAL A 201 3.59 21.09 -3.83
N VAL A 202 3.96 20.89 -2.57
CA VAL A 202 3.08 20.37 -1.52
C VAL A 202 2.78 21.47 -0.53
N ILE A 203 1.50 21.78 -0.35
CA ILE A 203 1.02 22.72 0.66
C ILE A 203 0.43 21.88 1.78
N ALA A 204 1.11 21.80 2.91
CA ALA A 204 0.63 21.06 4.08
C ALA A 204 -0.65 21.68 4.65
N SER A 205 -1.36 20.94 5.49
CA SER A 205 -2.60 21.38 6.13
C SER A 205 -2.42 22.70 6.89
N ASN A 206 -1.27 22.87 7.55
CA ASN A 206 -0.89 24.09 8.28
C ASN A 206 -0.51 25.29 7.39
N GLY A 207 -0.50 25.12 6.06
CA GLY A 207 -0.13 26.15 5.08
C GLY A 207 1.35 26.19 4.70
N ASP A 208 2.20 25.36 5.29
CA ASP A 208 3.61 25.26 4.91
C ASP A 208 3.75 24.81 3.45
N VAL A 209 4.61 25.49 2.71
CA VAL A 209 4.89 25.19 1.31
C VAL A 209 6.20 24.43 1.19
N LEU A 210 6.15 23.29 0.52
CA LEU A 210 7.28 22.44 0.18
C LEU A 210 7.42 22.38 -1.34
N VAL A 211 8.59 22.74 -1.87
CA VAL A 211 8.86 22.73 -3.32
C VAL A 211 9.82 21.60 -3.62
N GLU A 212 9.39 20.65 -4.45
CA GLU A 212 10.10 19.42 -4.79
C GLU A 212 10.61 18.66 -3.55
N PRO A 213 9.77 18.46 -2.51
CA PRO A 213 10.26 17.89 -1.27
C PRO A 213 10.76 16.47 -1.47
N THR A 214 11.76 16.08 -0.69
CA THR A 214 12.19 14.70 -0.49
C THR A 214 11.14 13.91 0.32
N ASP A 215 11.23 12.58 0.30
CA ASP A 215 10.33 11.73 1.11
C ASP A 215 10.52 11.99 2.62
N ALA A 216 11.74 12.30 3.06
CA ALA A 216 12.06 12.64 4.44
C ALA A 216 11.42 13.98 4.87
N GLU A 217 11.50 15.01 4.03
CA GLU A 217 10.85 16.31 4.29
C GLU A 217 9.32 16.18 4.31
N LEU A 218 8.75 15.37 3.41
CA LEU A 218 7.31 15.06 3.43
C LEU A 218 6.91 14.33 4.71
N ALA A 219 7.67 13.31 5.09
CA ALA A 219 7.39 12.53 6.28
C ALA A 219 7.40 13.39 7.55
N ASP A 220 8.46 14.19 7.74
CA ASP A 220 8.60 15.09 8.89
C ASP A 220 7.44 16.10 8.95
N LYS A 221 7.14 16.75 7.83
CA LYS A 221 6.08 17.77 7.78
C LYS A 221 4.67 17.24 7.92
N LEU A 222 4.43 15.98 7.56
CA LEU A 222 3.12 15.35 7.61
C LEU A 222 2.93 14.45 8.85
N GLY A 223 3.85 14.52 9.81
CA GLY A 223 3.72 13.88 11.11
C GLY A 223 4.03 12.38 11.09
N LEU A 224 4.82 11.90 10.13
CA LEU A 224 5.39 10.56 10.15
C LEU A 224 6.70 10.57 10.95
N SER A 225 6.96 9.51 11.72
CA SER A 225 8.22 9.38 12.47
C SER A 225 9.38 9.10 11.53
N THR A 226 10.36 10.01 11.49
CA THR A 226 11.58 9.91 10.67
C THR A 226 12.84 9.73 11.50
N THR A 227 12.79 10.08 12.80
CA THR A 227 13.93 10.07 13.72
C THR A 227 13.78 8.95 14.74
N LEU A 228 14.88 8.25 15.01
CA LEU A 228 14.97 7.26 16.08
C LEU A 228 14.87 7.92 17.45
N SER A 229 14.18 7.28 18.38
CA SER A 229 14.08 7.72 19.77
C SER A 229 15.28 7.33 20.63
N GLU A 230 16.04 6.30 20.23
CA GLU A 230 17.16 5.74 20.98
C GLU A 230 18.35 5.47 20.05
N ASP A 231 19.57 5.46 20.61
CA ASP A 231 20.79 5.13 19.86
C ASP A 231 21.07 3.61 19.82
N PHE A 232 20.33 2.83 20.62
CA PHE A 232 20.53 1.38 20.77
C PHE A 232 19.21 0.60 20.95
N TYR A 233 19.09 -0.52 20.24
CA TYR A 233 17.93 -1.42 20.26
C TYR A 233 18.32 -2.88 20.50
N ASP A 234 17.41 -3.69 21.04
CA ASP A 234 17.61 -5.13 21.09
C ASP A 234 17.48 -5.74 19.68
N LEU A 235 16.54 -5.21 18.89
CA LEU A 235 16.23 -5.67 17.55
C LEU A 235 15.95 -4.50 16.60
N VAL A 236 16.71 -4.44 15.50
CA VAL A 236 16.40 -3.60 14.34
C VAL A 236 15.84 -4.47 13.21
N VAL A 237 14.68 -4.10 12.68
CA VAL A 237 14.04 -4.76 11.54
C VAL A 237 14.12 -3.84 10.33
N ILE A 238 14.72 -4.30 9.24
CA ILE A 238 14.94 -3.48 8.03
C ILE A 238 13.95 -3.92 6.95
N GLY A 239 12.98 -3.06 6.64
CA GLY A 239 11.93 -3.27 5.65
C GLY A 239 10.54 -3.44 6.28
N GLY A 240 9.59 -2.61 5.86
CA GLY A 240 8.22 -2.55 6.36
C GLY A 240 7.22 -3.43 5.63
N GLY A 241 7.66 -4.49 4.95
CA GLY A 241 6.78 -5.49 4.31
C GLY A 241 6.11 -6.44 5.32
N PRO A 242 5.34 -7.44 4.86
CA PRO A 242 4.67 -8.39 5.75
C PRO A 242 5.64 -9.13 6.70
N ALA A 243 6.83 -9.51 6.22
CA ALA A 243 7.86 -10.13 7.06
C ALA A 243 8.36 -9.19 8.16
N GLY A 244 8.70 -7.96 7.81
CA GLY A 244 9.19 -6.99 8.79
C GLY A 244 8.12 -6.56 9.78
N LEU A 245 6.89 -6.33 9.33
CA LEU A 245 5.76 -6.05 10.22
C LEU A 245 5.48 -7.21 11.18
N GLY A 246 5.61 -8.46 10.71
CA GLY A 246 5.55 -9.65 11.56
C GLY A 246 6.67 -9.67 12.59
N ALA A 247 7.92 -9.43 12.17
CA ALA A 247 9.07 -9.37 13.07
C ALA A 247 8.97 -8.25 14.10
N ALA A 248 8.54 -7.05 13.70
CA ALA A 248 8.37 -5.91 14.60
C ALA A 248 7.28 -6.16 15.63
N LEU A 249 6.15 -6.73 15.20
CA LEU A 249 5.06 -7.12 16.08
C LEU A 249 5.53 -8.12 17.14
N TYR A 250 6.15 -9.23 16.71
CA TYR A 250 6.58 -10.28 17.63
C TYR A 250 7.72 -9.80 18.53
N GLY A 251 8.72 -9.10 17.98
CA GLY A 251 9.84 -8.55 18.75
C GLY A 251 9.37 -7.65 19.89
N ALA A 252 8.49 -6.69 19.61
CA ALA A 252 7.94 -5.82 20.64
C ALA A 252 7.03 -6.58 21.62
N SER A 253 6.19 -7.49 21.14
CA SER A 253 5.28 -8.27 22.00
C SER A 253 6.00 -9.23 22.96
N GLU A 254 7.19 -9.69 22.59
CA GLU A 254 8.06 -10.57 23.39
C GLU A 254 9.05 -9.77 24.26
N GLY A 255 8.92 -8.43 24.28
CA GLY A 255 9.63 -7.55 25.21
C GLY A 255 10.98 -7.02 24.71
N LEU A 256 11.33 -7.23 23.44
CA LEU A 256 12.52 -6.62 22.84
C LEU A 256 12.25 -5.15 22.53
N ARG A 257 13.20 -4.27 22.87
CA ARG A 257 13.21 -2.90 22.35
C ARG A 257 13.44 -2.96 20.85
N THR A 258 12.36 -2.79 20.10
CA THR A 258 12.31 -3.09 18.67
C THR A 258 12.03 -1.84 17.85
N VAL A 259 12.83 -1.63 16.80
CA VAL A 259 12.56 -0.62 15.77
C VAL A 259 12.43 -1.26 14.40
N LEU A 260 11.41 -0.85 13.66
CA LEU A 260 11.24 -1.15 12.24
C LEU A 260 11.61 0.08 11.43
N ILE A 261 12.50 -0.11 10.45
CA ILE A 261 12.99 0.94 9.57
C ILE A 261 12.48 0.66 8.15
N GLU A 262 11.74 1.61 7.59
CA GLU A 262 11.15 1.53 6.26
C GLU A 262 11.48 2.78 5.45
N ARG A 263 11.97 2.57 4.23
CA ARG A 263 12.40 3.66 3.35
C ARG A 263 11.29 4.51 2.75
N ARG A 264 10.07 3.97 2.59
CA ARG A 264 8.96 4.71 1.95
C ARG A 264 7.66 4.59 2.70
N ALA A 265 7.15 3.38 2.83
CA ALA A 265 5.85 3.13 3.45
C ALA A 265 5.67 1.66 3.81
N THR A 266 5.02 1.40 4.94
CA THR A 266 4.69 0.04 5.38
C THR A 266 3.78 -0.69 4.40
N GLY A 267 3.89 -2.02 4.37
CA GLY A 267 3.14 -2.93 3.50
C GLY A 267 4.00 -3.55 2.38
N GLY A 268 5.11 -2.92 2.01
CA GLY A 268 5.98 -3.41 0.94
C GLY A 268 5.23 -3.67 -0.37
N GLN A 269 5.64 -4.69 -1.12
CA GLN A 269 4.95 -5.12 -2.35
C GLN A 269 3.52 -5.60 -2.08
N ALA A 270 3.30 -6.33 -0.99
CA ALA A 270 1.98 -6.83 -0.64
C ALA A 270 0.96 -5.71 -0.40
N GLY A 271 1.42 -4.57 0.14
CA GLY A 271 0.60 -3.37 0.39
C GLY A 271 -0.09 -2.81 -0.85
N GLN A 272 0.44 -3.07 -2.04
CA GLN A 272 -0.12 -2.62 -3.31
C GLN A 272 -1.17 -3.58 -3.89
N SER A 273 -1.37 -4.74 -3.26
CA SER A 273 -2.40 -5.69 -3.70
C SER A 273 -3.80 -5.15 -3.39
N SER A 274 -4.65 -5.06 -4.41
CA SER A 274 -6.05 -4.64 -4.24
C SER A 274 -6.84 -5.62 -3.36
N ARG A 275 -6.56 -6.92 -3.47
CA ARG A 275 -7.20 -7.96 -2.67
C ARG A 275 -6.32 -9.20 -2.53
N ILE A 276 -6.17 -9.65 -1.29
CA ILE A 276 -5.49 -10.90 -0.90
C ILE A 276 -6.55 -11.86 -0.39
N GLU A 277 -6.87 -12.88 -1.17
CA GLU A 277 -7.91 -13.88 -0.84
C GLU A 277 -7.36 -15.11 -0.09
N ASN A 278 -6.04 -15.32 -0.14
CA ASN A 278 -5.38 -16.50 0.40
C ASN A 278 -4.66 -16.25 1.72
N TYR A 279 -5.07 -15.22 2.48
CA TYR A 279 -4.55 -14.95 3.83
C TYR A 279 -5.54 -15.47 4.87
N LEU A 280 -5.11 -16.46 5.65
CA LEU A 280 -5.94 -17.11 6.65
C LEU A 280 -6.48 -16.10 7.68
N GLY A 281 -7.77 -16.18 7.98
CA GLY A 281 -8.47 -15.25 8.89
C GLY A 281 -9.28 -14.17 8.19
N PHE A 282 -9.19 -14.06 6.85
CA PHE A 282 -9.98 -13.13 6.05
C PHE A 282 -10.78 -13.90 4.98
N PRO A 283 -11.96 -14.44 5.33
CA PRO A 283 -12.75 -15.26 4.41
C PRO A 283 -13.19 -14.49 3.15
N ASP A 284 -13.43 -13.18 3.28
CA ASP A 284 -13.79 -12.29 2.17
C ASP A 284 -12.56 -11.60 1.55
N GLY A 285 -11.36 -12.05 1.89
CA GLY A 285 -10.10 -11.39 1.53
C GLY A 285 -9.88 -10.06 2.25
N VAL A 286 -8.68 -9.49 2.05
CA VAL A 286 -8.28 -8.20 2.63
C VAL A 286 -7.39 -7.46 1.63
N SER A 287 -7.50 -6.14 1.53
CA SER A 287 -6.54 -5.39 0.71
C SER A 287 -5.15 -5.41 1.37
N GLY A 288 -4.11 -5.32 0.56
CA GLY A 288 -2.74 -5.23 1.03
C GLY A 288 -2.51 -4.07 2.00
N ALA A 289 -3.04 -2.89 1.66
CA ALA A 289 -2.94 -1.69 2.48
C ALA A 289 -3.64 -1.85 3.84
N GLN A 290 -4.83 -2.45 3.87
CA GLN A 290 -5.53 -2.73 5.14
C GLN A 290 -4.76 -3.73 6.01
N LEU A 291 -4.21 -4.79 5.40
CA LEU A 291 -3.41 -5.77 6.13
C LEU A 291 -2.16 -5.12 6.75
N ALA A 292 -1.46 -4.29 5.97
CA ALA A 292 -0.27 -3.57 6.41
C ALA A 292 -0.56 -2.59 7.54
N ASP A 293 -1.60 -1.77 7.42
CA ASP A 293 -1.96 -0.81 8.46
C ASP A 293 -2.41 -1.49 9.76
N ARG A 294 -3.20 -2.57 9.66
CA ARG A 294 -3.57 -3.36 10.85
C ARG A 294 -2.34 -3.93 11.55
N ALA A 295 -1.40 -4.49 10.79
CA ALA A 295 -0.15 -5.02 11.35
C ALA A 295 0.73 -3.92 11.96
N ARG A 296 0.87 -2.77 11.30
CA ARG A 296 1.59 -1.60 11.83
C ARG A 296 0.99 -1.13 13.15
N ARG A 297 -0.33 -0.92 13.22
CA ARG A 297 -1.02 -0.52 14.45
C ARG A 297 -0.82 -1.52 15.58
N GLN A 298 -0.81 -2.81 15.27
CA GLN A 298 -0.53 -3.85 16.27
C GLN A 298 0.91 -3.75 16.77
N ALA A 299 1.90 -3.63 15.88
CA ALA A 299 3.30 -3.50 16.28
C ALA A 299 3.51 -2.27 17.18
N THR A 300 2.99 -1.10 16.77
CA THR A 300 3.05 0.14 17.57
C THR A 300 2.34 -0.01 18.92
N LYS A 301 1.20 -0.70 18.97
CA LYS A 301 0.48 -0.97 20.23
C LYS A 301 1.34 -1.73 21.24
N PHE A 302 2.22 -2.63 20.77
CA PHE A 302 3.15 -3.37 21.63
C PHE A 302 4.46 -2.61 21.92
N GLY A 303 4.63 -1.40 21.38
CA GLY A 303 5.80 -0.56 21.62
C GLY A 303 6.90 -0.68 20.57
N ALA A 304 6.64 -1.32 19.42
CA ALA A 304 7.56 -1.25 18.30
C ALA A 304 7.60 0.19 17.76
N GLU A 305 8.80 0.75 17.66
CA GLU A 305 9.02 2.01 16.95
C GLU A 305 8.99 1.76 15.45
N VAL A 306 8.33 2.63 14.68
CA VAL A 306 8.24 2.51 13.22
C VAL A 306 8.77 3.81 12.61
N ILE A 307 9.93 3.71 11.99
CA ILE A 307 10.59 4.81 11.27
C ILE A 307 10.31 4.66 9.78
N THR A 308 9.80 5.73 9.18
CA THR A 308 9.47 5.81 7.75
C THR A 308 10.38 6.83 7.06
N ALA A 309 10.51 6.76 5.74
CA ALA A 309 11.31 7.67 4.92
C ALA A 309 12.79 7.67 5.32
N ARG A 310 13.32 6.50 5.67
CA ARG A 310 14.71 6.32 6.09
C ARG A 310 15.36 5.17 5.33
N ASP A 311 16.40 5.49 4.56
CA ASP A 311 17.14 4.51 3.78
C ASP A 311 18.31 3.93 4.58
N VAL A 312 18.40 2.61 4.60
CA VAL A 312 19.56 1.90 5.15
C VAL A 312 20.57 1.65 4.04
N THR A 313 21.81 2.10 4.26
CA THR A 313 22.89 2.08 3.27
C THR A 313 24.05 1.16 3.64
N GLY A 314 24.09 0.67 4.87
CA GLY A 314 25.17 -0.22 5.31
C GLY A 314 24.83 -1.01 6.59
N LEU A 315 25.46 -2.16 6.72
CA LEU A 315 25.47 -2.99 7.92
C LEU A 315 26.92 -3.27 8.30
N GLU A 316 27.30 -2.95 9.53
CA GLU A 316 28.64 -3.22 10.05
C GLU A 316 28.60 -4.12 11.28
N ILE A 317 29.64 -4.95 11.43
CA ILE A 317 29.79 -5.89 12.54
C ILE A 317 30.83 -5.32 13.48
N ASN A 318 30.37 -4.78 14.62
CA ASN A 318 31.21 -4.10 15.60
C ASN A 318 31.22 -4.90 16.92
N GLY A 319 32.02 -5.98 16.93
CA GLY A 319 32.08 -6.89 18.07
C GLY A 319 30.74 -7.60 18.29
N SER A 320 30.10 -7.35 19.44
CA SER A 320 28.78 -7.88 19.76
C SER A 320 27.62 -6.99 19.27
N ALA A 321 27.89 -5.82 18.69
CA ALA A 321 26.88 -4.93 18.14
C ALA A 321 26.80 -5.03 16.61
N ARG A 322 25.59 -4.82 16.08
CA ARG A 322 25.33 -4.66 14.64
C ARG A 322 24.96 -3.21 14.41
N THR A 323 25.80 -2.50 13.67
CA THR A 323 25.60 -1.08 13.37
C THR A 323 24.93 -0.94 12.02
N VAL A 324 23.75 -0.31 12.00
CA VAL A 324 22.99 0.00 10.80
C VAL A 324 23.24 1.44 10.41
N ARG A 325 23.69 1.69 9.17
CA ARG A 325 24.00 3.03 8.65
C ARG A 325 22.87 3.56 7.77
N PHE A 326 22.65 4.87 7.86
CA PHE A 326 21.67 5.60 7.07
C PHE A 326 22.33 6.45 5.98
N ASP A 327 21.52 6.90 5.04
CA ASP A 327 21.92 7.75 3.92
C ASP A 327 22.40 9.15 4.33
N ASP A 328 21.89 9.69 5.44
CA ASP A 328 22.33 10.96 6.04
C ASP A 328 23.65 10.86 6.83
N GLY A 329 24.25 9.66 6.89
CA GLY A 329 25.50 9.38 7.59
C GLY A 329 25.33 9.06 9.09
N SER A 330 24.11 9.14 9.62
CA SER A 330 23.81 8.66 10.98
C SER A 330 23.80 7.13 11.05
N SER A 331 23.77 6.58 12.26
CA SER A 331 23.74 5.14 12.50
C SER A 331 23.04 4.78 13.79
N VAL A 332 22.59 3.54 13.89
CA VAL A 332 22.02 2.95 15.10
C VAL A 332 22.64 1.59 15.39
N ASP A 333 22.85 1.28 16.66
CA ASP A 333 23.39 0.01 17.09
C ASP A 333 22.29 -0.93 17.57
N ALA A 334 22.47 -2.24 17.34
CA ALA A 334 21.56 -3.24 17.85
C ALA A 334 22.25 -4.54 18.28
N HIS A 335 21.63 -5.26 19.21
CA HIS A 335 22.04 -6.64 19.50
C HIS A 335 21.75 -7.58 18.33
N SER A 336 20.64 -7.40 17.61
CA SER A 336 20.28 -8.23 16.46
C SER A 336 19.62 -7.42 15.34
N VAL A 337 19.76 -7.91 14.11
CA VAL A 337 19.14 -7.30 12.91
C VAL A 337 18.33 -8.36 12.17
N ILE A 338 17.12 -8.03 11.74
CA ILE A 338 16.33 -8.82 10.77
C ILE A 338 16.28 -8.07 9.44
N LEU A 339 16.80 -8.70 8.39
CA LEU A 339 16.72 -8.25 7.01
C LEU A 339 15.38 -8.69 6.42
N ALA A 340 14.47 -7.76 6.19
CA ALA A 340 13.13 -7.99 5.63
C ALA A 340 12.84 -7.05 4.44
N THR A 341 13.87 -6.73 3.65
CA THR A 341 13.80 -5.75 2.55
C THR A 341 13.00 -6.21 1.32
N GLY A 342 12.63 -7.49 1.29
CA GLY A 342 11.85 -8.10 0.23
C GLY A 342 12.54 -8.04 -1.14
N VAL A 343 11.72 -7.88 -2.18
CA VAL A 343 12.17 -7.79 -3.58
C VAL A 343 11.58 -6.56 -4.27
N SER A 344 12.29 -6.09 -5.28
CA SER A 344 11.84 -5.07 -6.24
C SER A 344 11.72 -5.70 -7.63
N TYR A 345 10.91 -5.11 -8.51
CA TYR A 345 10.88 -5.57 -9.90
C TYR A 345 12.23 -5.35 -10.58
N ARG A 346 12.69 -6.35 -11.34
CA ARG A 346 13.91 -6.23 -12.14
C ARG A 346 13.72 -5.12 -13.17
N GLN A 347 14.64 -4.16 -13.15
CA GLN A 347 14.72 -3.09 -14.13
C GLN A 347 15.22 -3.65 -15.46
N LEU A 348 14.66 -3.15 -16.56
CA LEU A 348 15.09 -3.52 -17.91
C LEU A 348 16.14 -2.51 -18.35
N SER A 349 17.39 -2.93 -18.43
CA SER A 349 18.49 -2.07 -18.88
C SER A 349 18.44 -1.91 -20.39
N ALA A 350 18.02 -0.73 -20.86
CA ALA A 350 18.27 -0.27 -22.22
C ALA A 350 18.40 1.26 -22.24
N PRO A 351 19.18 1.84 -23.18
CA PRO A 351 19.30 3.28 -23.32
C PRO A 351 17.95 4.00 -23.32
N GLY A 352 17.79 4.98 -22.44
CA GLY A 352 16.61 5.84 -22.33
C GLY A 352 15.44 5.25 -21.54
N LEU A 353 15.41 3.96 -21.22
CA LEU A 353 14.27 3.35 -20.51
C LEU A 353 14.08 3.90 -19.10
N ASP A 354 15.19 4.10 -18.38
CA ASP A 354 15.23 4.61 -17.02
C ASP A 354 14.58 6.00 -16.91
N THR A 355 14.84 6.88 -17.88
CA THR A 355 14.27 8.24 -17.97
C THR A 355 12.74 8.27 -18.00
N TYR A 356 12.09 7.24 -18.55
CA TYR A 356 10.63 7.22 -18.71
C TYR A 356 9.91 6.37 -17.65
N THR A 357 10.60 5.96 -16.59
CA THR A 357 9.98 5.28 -15.44
C THR A 357 8.88 6.17 -14.84
N GLY A 358 7.66 5.65 -14.75
CA GLY A 358 6.50 6.44 -14.31
C GLY A 358 5.97 7.47 -15.32
N ARG A 359 6.60 7.58 -16.51
CA ARG A 359 6.22 8.46 -17.61
C ARG A 359 5.99 7.68 -18.91
N GLY A 360 5.42 6.49 -18.79
CA GLY A 360 5.17 5.57 -19.91
C GLY A 360 5.81 4.20 -19.74
N VAL A 361 6.84 4.07 -18.90
CA VAL A 361 7.42 2.78 -18.49
C VAL A 361 6.99 2.43 -17.07
N TYR A 362 6.42 1.24 -16.89
CA TYR A 362 5.85 0.79 -15.62
C TYR A 362 6.30 -0.63 -15.26
N TYR A 363 6.53 -0.87 -13.97
CA TYR A 363 6.94 -2.17 -13.43
C TYR A 363 5.85 -2.71 -12.50
N GLY A 364 5.22 -3.83 -12.88
CA GLY A 364 4.18 -4.48 -12.06
C GLY A 364 2.84 -3.75 -11.92
N SER A 365 2.74 -2.47 -12.29
CA SER A 365 1.59 -1.59 -12.03
C SER A 365 0.44 -1.64 -13.05
N ALA A 366 0.22 -2.77 -13.73
CA ALA A 366 -0.79 -2.87 -14.79
C ALA A 366 -2.22 -2.53 -14.33
N VAL A 367 -2.56 -2.71 -13.05
CA VAL A 367 -3.91 -2.45 -12.54
C VAL A 367 -4.16 -0.96 -12.30
N THR A 368 -3.20 -0.26 -11.69
CA THR A 368 -3.32 1.16 -11.35
C THR A 368 -3.39 2.05 -12.59
N GLU A 369 -2.67 1.68 -13.65
CA GLU A 369 -2.62 2.44 -14.90
C GLU A 369 -3.64 1.98 -15.96
N ALA A 370 -4.41 0.92 -15.70
CA ALA A 370 -5.31 0.33 -16.69
C ALA A 370 -6.37 1.30 -17.21
N ALA A 371 -6.89 2.19 -16.36
CA ALA A 371 -7.86 3.20 -16.78
C ALA A 371 -7.27 4.14 -17.84
N ARG A 372 -5.97 4.44 -17.76
CA ARG A 372 -5.26 5.32 -18.71
C ARG A 372 -4.82 4.61 -19.99
N CYS A 373 -4.82 3.28 -19.98
CA CYS A 373 -4.52 2.46 -21.15
C CYS A 373 -5.73 2.28 -22.11
N SER A 374 -6.90 2.83 -21.77
CA SER A 374 -8.11 2.70 -22.58
C SER A 374 -7.90 3.28 -23.98
N GLU A 375 -8.22 2.50 -25.02
CA GLU A 375 -8.04 2.85 -26.44
C GLU A 375 -6.58 3.17 -26.85
N GLN A 376 -5.60 2.79 -26.03
CA GLN A 376 -4.17 2.94 -26.32
C GLN A 376 -3.54 1.63 -26.80
N ASP A 377 -2.40 1.72 -27.48
CA ASP A 377 -1.53 0.57 -27.76
C ASP A 377 -0.60 0.33 -26.58
N VAL A 378 -0.56 -0.92 -26.11
CA VAL A 378 0.17 -1.31 -24.92
C VAL A 378 1.22 -2.37 -25.24
N TYR A 379 2.42 -2.20 -24.72
CA TYR A 379 3.51 -3.17 -24.82
C TYR A 379 3.80 -3.81 -23.47
N ILE A 380 4.05 -5.12 -23.47
CA ILE A 380 4.32 -5.91 -22.27
C ILE A 380 5.60 -6.70 -22.48
N VAL A 381 6.61 -6.51 -21.63
CA VAL A 381 7.85 -7.30 -21.66
C VAL A 381 7.78 -8.41 -20.63
N GLY A 382 7.76 -9.67 -21.05
CA GLY A 382 7.78 -10.81 -20.13
C GLY A 382 7.05 -12.05 -20.66
N GLY A 383 7.57 -13.24 -20.34
CA GLY A 383 7.05 -14.53 -20.85
C GLY A 383 6.47 -15.47 -19.79
N ALA A 384 6.26 -14.99 -18.56
CA ALA A 384 5.75 -15.78 -17.45
C ALA A 384 4.31 -15.38 -17.08
N ASN A 385 3.72 -16.09 -16.11
CA ASN A 385 2.31 -15.92 -15.71
C ASN A 385 1.89 -14.47 -15.45
N SER A 386 2.70 -13.68 -14.74
CA SER A 386 2.37 -12.29 -14.43
C SER A 386 2.19 -11.44 -15.69
N ALA A 387 3.07 -11.61 -16.69
CA ALA A 387 2.97 -10.91 -17.96
C ALA A 387 1.70 -11.34 -18.74
N GLY A 388 1.39 -12.63 -18.73
CA GLY A 388 0.20 -13.16 -19.40
C GLY A 388 -1.10 -12.69 -18.75
N GLN A 389 -1.16 -12.67 -17.42
CA GLN A 389 -2.32 -12.14 -16.68
C GLN A 389 -2.53 -10.65 -16.94
N ALA A 390 -1.46 -9.86 -16.94
CA ALA A 390 -1.52 -8.44 -17.27
C ALA A 390 -2.00 -8.21 -18.71
N ALA A 391 -1.51 -8.99 -19.67
CA ALA A 391 -1.94 -8.89 -21.06
C ALA A 391 -3.44 -9.15 -21.23
N VAL A 392 -3.94 -10.23 -20.63
CA VAL A 392 -5.37 -10.56 -20.66
C VAL A 392 -6.21 -9.48 -19.97
N TYR A 393 -5.75 -8.96 -18.83
CA TYR A 393 -6.46 -7.89 -18.12
C TYR A 393 -6.53 -6.58 -18.93
N LEU A 394 -5.38 -6.10 -19.42
CA LEU A 394 -5.28 -4.83 -20.17
C LEU A 394 -5.99 -4.89 -21.52
N SER A 395 -6.05 -6.06 -22.15
CA SER A 395 -6.77 -6.25 -23.44
C SER A 395 -8.27 -5.93 -23.37
N ARG A 396 -8.86 -5.85 -22.17
CA ARG A 396 -10.27 -5.47 -21.98
C ARG A 396 -10.54 -4.02 -22.38
N GLY A 397 -9.61 -3.11 -22.11
CA GLY A 397 -9.75 -1.67 -22.40
C GLY A 397 -8.78 -1.14 -23.46
N ALA A 398 -7.62 -1.76 -23.64
CA ALA A 398 -6.64 -1.31 -24.63
C ALA A 398 -7.12 -1.51 -26.08
N ARG A 399 -6.58 -0.67 -26.99
CA ARG A 399 -6.76 -0.83 -28.44
C ARG A 399 -6.03 -2.08 -28.92
N SER A 400 -4.78 -2.25 -28.52
CA SER A 400 -3.98 -3.45 -28.78
C SER A 400 -3.01 -3.72 -27.62
N VAL A 401 -2.61 -4.98 -27.46
CA VAL A 401 -1.61 -5.42 -26.49
C VAL A 401 -0.56 -6.27 -27.19
N THR A 402 0.70 -5.87 -27.13
CA THR A 402 1.82 -6.62 -27.71
C THR A 402 2.72 -7.17 -26.61
N ILE A 403 2.80 -8.50 -26.50
CA ILE A 403 3.71 -9.19 -25.58
C ILE A 403 5.04 -9.43 -26.28
N LEU A 404 6.12 -8.92 -25.70
CA LEU A 404 7.50 -9.05 -26.14
C LEU A 404 8.21 -10.09 -25.28
N ILE A 405 8.70 -11.17 -25.90
CA ILE A 405 9.45 -12.21 -25.20
C ILE A 405 10.78 -12.53 -25.87
N ARG A 406 11.81 -12.73 -25.05
CA ARG A 406 13.16 -13.12 -25.51
C ARG A 406 13.25 -14.58 -25.97
N GLY A 407 12.35 -15.43 -25.50
CA GLY A 407 12.25 -16.84 -25.88
C GLY A 407 11.52 -17.02 -27.20
N ASN A 408 11.54 -18.25 -27.72
CA ASN A 408 10.85 -18.62 -28.95
C ASN A 408 9.36 -18.98 -28.75
N SER A 409 8.92 -19.23 -27.52
CA SER A 409 7.51 -19.46 -27.17
C SER A 409 7.21 -19.04 -25.72
N LEU A 410 5.92 -18.92 -25.39
CA LEU A 410 5.44 -18.68 -24.01
C LEU A 410 5.45 -19.96 -23.14
N GLU A 411 5.54 -21.14 -23.78
CA GLU A 411 5.34 -22.45 -23.15
C GLU A 411 6.40 -22.79 -22.09
N ALA A 412 7.58 -22.18 -22.18
CA ALA A 412 8.67 -22.44 -21.24
C ALA A 412 8.37 -21.98 -19.80
N SER A 413 7.55 -20.94 -19.63
CA SER A 413 7.32 -20.31 -18.32
C SER A 413 5.89 -19.87 -18.05
N MET A 414 5.02 -19.85 -19.05
CA MET A 414 3.62 -19.47 -18.89
C MET A 414 2.72 -20.70 -18.77
N SER A 415 1.76 -20.64 -17.86
CA SER A 415 0.76 -21.70 -17.68
C SER A 415 -0.13 -21.85 -18.91
N TYR A 416 -0.40 -23.10 -19.28
CA TYR A 416 -1.15 -23.48 -20.48
C TYR A 416 -2.48 -22.73 -20.66
N TYR A 417 -3.26 -22.53 -19.58
CA TYR A 417 -4.53 -21.83 -19.67
C TYR A 417 -4.39 -20.35 -20.09
N LEU A 418 -3.31 -19.67 -19.68
CA LEU A 418 -3.05 -18.28 -20.07
C LEU A 418 -2.64 -18.22 -21.53
N ILE A 419 -1.80 -19.15 -21.99
CA ILE A 419 -1.43 -19.26 -23.40
C ILE A 419 -2.70 -19.40 -24.25
N GLN A 420 -3.62 -20.28 -23.86
CA GLN A 420 -4.91 -20.45 -24.54
C GLN A 420 -5.80 -19.19 -24.52
N GLN A 421 -5.78 -18.41 -23.44
CA GLN A 421 -6.52 -17.14 -23.38
C GLN A 421 -5.91 -16.07 -24.29
N ILE A 422 -4.58 -15.99 -24.32
CA ILE A 422 -3.83 -15.07 -25.17
C ILE A 422 -4.06 -15.39 -26.64
N GLU A 423 -3.93 -16.65 -27.04
CA GLU A 423 -4.15 -17.11 -28.43
C GLU A 423 -5.57 -16.84 -28.95
N LYS A 424 -6.57 -16.90 -28.06
CA LYS A 424 -7.97 -16.67 -28.43
C LYS A 424 -8.35 -15.18 -28.48
N ASN A 425 -7.48 -14.29 -28.01
CA ASN A 425 -7.80 -12.87 -27.89
C ASN A 425 -7.23 -12.08 -29.09
N PRO A 426 -8.08 -11.54 -29.99
CA PRO A 426 -7.62 -10.86 -31.20
C PRO A 426 -6.92 -9.52 -30.94
N LYS A 427 -7.04 -8.96 -29.73
CA LYS A 427 -6.34 -7.72 -29.35
C LYS A 427 -4.90 -7.98 -28.87
N ILE A 428 -4.53 -9.24 -28.63
CA ILE A 428 -3.20 -9.60 -28.10
C ILE A 428 -2.34 -10.19 -29.20
N THR A 429 -1.15 -9.62 -29.40
CA THR A 429 -0.12 -10.15 -30.31
C THR A 429 1.11 -10.54 -29.50
N VAL A 430 1.76 -11.65 -29.85
CA VAL A 430 3.02 -12.08 -29.21
C VAL A 430 4.17 -11.95 -30.22
N ARG A 431 5.17 -11.13 -29.90
CA ARG A 431 6.44 -11.06 -30.64
C ARG A 431 7.50 -11.88 -29.89
N THR A 432 7.83 -13.03 -30.46
CA THR A 432 8.86 -13.93 -29.93
C THR A 432 10.25 -13.49 -30.35
N CYS A 433 11.28 -14.02 -29.68
CA CYS A 433 12.68 -13.67 -29.90
C CYS A 433 12.94 -12.14 -29.92
N THR A 434 12.14 -11.34 -29.22
CA THR A 434 12.17 -9.87 -29.30
C THR A 434 12.52 -9.28 -27.94
N GLU A 435 13.40 -8.28 -27.93
CA GLU A 435 13.77 -7.52 -26.73
C GLU A 435 13.71 -6.01 -27.00
N VAL A 436 13.46 -5.22 -25.95
CA VAL A 436 13.53 -3.75 -26.03
C VAL A 436 14.99 -3.35 -25.85
N VAL A 437 15.54 -2.60 -26.81
CA VAL A 437 16.95 -2.15 -26.83
C VAL A 437 17.10 -0.64 -26.78
N GLY A 438 16.01 0.11 -26.75
CA GLY A 438 16.04 1.56 -26.60
C GLY A 438 14.64 2.12 -26.35
N ALA A 439 14.59 3.32 -25.78
CA ALA A 439 13.37 4.10 -25.59
C ALA A 439 13.66 5.57 -25.93
N GLU A 440 12.71 6.21 -26.60
CA GLU A 440 12.79 7.60 -27.05
C GLU A 440 11.51 8.35 -26.73
N GLY A 441 11.64 9.64 -26.49
CA GLY A 441 10.57 10.56 -26.14
C GLY A 441 11.16 11.89 -25.67
N ASP A 442 10.30 12.88 -25.48
CA ASP A 442 10.68 14.16 -24.87
C ASP A 442 10.28 14.13 -23.38
N ASP A 443 9.09 14.63 -23.04
CA ASP A 443 8.57 14.64 -21.67
C ASP A 443 8.13 13.26 -21.14
N HIS A 444 7.78 12.34 -22.03
CA HIS A 444 7.24 11.00 -21.75
C HIS A 444 7.66 10.01 -22.83
N LEU A 445 7.45 8.71 -22.59
CA LEU A 445 7.74 7.68 -23.59
C LEU A 445 6.87 7.88 -24.83
N GLU A 446 7.50 7.96 -26.00
CA GLU A 446 6.81 8.05 -27.29
C GLU A 446 7.08 6.84 -28.17
N ARG A 447 8.31 6.31 -28.13
CA ARG A 447 8.78 5.25 -29.01
C ARG A 447 9.69 4.26 -28.27
N ILE A 448 9.64 3.00 -28.68
CA ILE A 448 10.59 1.96 -28.23
C ILE A 448 11.26 1.31 -29.43
N THR A 449 12.55 1.01 -29.28
CA THR A 449 13.31 0.24 -30.27
C THR A 449 13.33 -1.22 -29.86
N LEU A 450 12.85 -2.09 -30.74
CA LEU A 450 12.77 -3.52 -30.56
C LEU A 450 13.85 -4.19 -31.40
N ARG A 451 14.56 -5.17 -30.84
CA ARG A 451 15.51 -6.01 -31.57
C ARG A 451 15.03 -7.45 -31.58
N ASN A 452 15.01 -8.05 -32.76
CA ASN A 452 14.84 -9.49 -32.89
C ASN A 452 16.18 -10.19 -32.63
N ARG A 453 16.27 -10.99 -31.58
CA ARG A 453 17.48 -11.72 -31.15
C ARG A 453 17.90 -12.83 -32.11
N ALA A 454 16.98 -13.34 -32.93
CA ALA A 454 17.27 -14.39 -33.90
C ALA A 454 17.86 -13.81 -35.20
N THR A 455 17.38 -12.66 -35.66
CA THR A 455 17.80 -12.04 -36.93
C THR A 455 18.76 -10.86 -36.75
N GLY A 456 18.77 -10.23 -35.57
CA GLY A 456 19.49 -8.99 -35.29
C GLY A 456 18.79 -7.73 -35.79
N GLU A 457 17.64 -7.86 -36.47
CA GLU A 457 16.91 -6.72 -37.03
C GLU A 457 16.30 -5.85 -35.92
N GLU A 458 16.37 -4.54 -36.12
CA GLU A 458 15.80 -3.53 -35.23
C GLU A 458 14.63 -2.81 -35.89
N ASP A 459 13.60 -2.54 -35.10
CA ASP A 459 12.37 -1.87 -35.51
C ASP A 459 11.94 -0.90 -34.41
N THR A 460 11.61 0.33 -34.77
CA THR A 460 11.17 1.35 -33.81
C THR A 460 9.68 1.56 -33.95
N VAL A 461 8.95 1.42 -32.85
CA VAL A 461 7.49 1.47 -32.81
C VAL A 461 7.01 2.55 -31.86
N ASP A 462 5.88 3.17 -32.19
CA ASP A 462 5.18 4.08 -31.29
C ASP A 462 4.69 3.29 -30.07
N ALA A 463 5.03 3.78 -28.88
CA ALA A 463 4.73 3.14 -27.61
C ALA A 463 4.69 4.18 -26.50
N GLN A 464 3.50 4.47 -25.98
CA GLN A 464 3.33 5.35 -24.81
C GLN A 464 3.18 4.56 -23.51
N TRP A 465 2.91 3.25 -23.61
CA TRP A 465 2.63 2.37 -22.48
C TRP A 465 3.45 1.08 -22.59
N LEU A 466 4.49 0.98 -21.78
CA LEU A 466 5.36 -0.18 -21.67
C LEU A 466 5.31 -0.75 -20.25
N PHE A 467 4.80 -1.96 -20.10
CA PHE A 467 4.77 -2.68 -18.82
C PHE A 467 5.81 -3.79 -18.80
N ILE A 468 6.64 -3.82 -17.75
CA ILE A 468 7.76 -4.75 -17.64
C ILE A 468 7.52 -5.77 -16.53
N PHE A 469 7.58 -7.05 -16.89
CA PHE A 469 7.34 -8.24 -16.07
C PHE A 469 8.47 -9.27 -16.23
N ILE A 470 9.72 -8.87 -15.94
CA ILE A 470 10.91 -9.71 -16.10
C ILE A 470 11.43 -10.33 -14.78
N GLY A 471 10.54 -10.42 -13.79
CA GLY A 471 10.82 -10.98 -12.46
C GLY A 471 11.19 -9.92 -11.43
N ALA A 472 11.61 -10.39 -10.26
CA ALA A 472 11.98 -9.55 -9.12
C ALA A 472 13.44 -9.83 -8.70
N ALA A 473 14.09 -8.84 -8.11
CA ALA A 473 15.43 -8.90 -7.54
C ALA A 473 15.39 -8.47 -6.07
N PRO A 474 16.14 -9.14 -5.19
CA PRO A 474 16.24 -8.76 -3.79
C PRO A 474 17.00 -7.44 -3.65
N LEU A 475 16.69 -6.70 -2.59
CA LEU A 475 17.30 -5.39 -2.34
C LEU A 475 18.42 -5.52 -1.32
N THR A 476 19.54 -6.04 -1.80
CA THR A 476 20.66 -6.51 -0.98
C THR A 476 21.99 -5.89 -1.37
N ASP A 477 22.05 -4.99 -2.36
CA ASP A 477 23.30 -4.41 -2.85
C ASP A 477 24.05 -3.63 -1.77
N TRP A 478 23.33 -2.91 -0.92
CA TRP A 478 23.85 -2.15 0.22
C TRP A 478 24.53 -3.02 1.29
N LEU A 479 24.31 -4.34 1.28
CA LEU A 479 24.95 -5.27 2.21
C LEU A 479 26.42 -5.55 1.84
N GLY A 480 26.87 -5.22 0.63
CA GLY A 480 28.23 -5.51 0.18
C GLY A 480 28.61 -6.97 0.43
N ASP A 481 29.82 -7.20 0.93
CA ASP A 481 30.31 -8.56 1.24
C ASP A 481 30.00 -9.02 2.68
N VAL A 482 29.15 -8.29 3.41
CA VAL A 482 28.88 -8.54 4.83
C VAL A 482 28.10 -9.83 5.03
N VAL A 483 27.11 -10.12 4.18
CA VAL A 483 26.33 -11.36 4.21
C VAL A 483 26.44 -12.12 2.90
N VAL A 484 26.51 -13.45 2.99
CA VAL A 484 26.58 -14.34 1.83
C VAL A 484 25.26 -14.33 1.07
N ARG A 485 25.35 -14.24 -0.25
CA ARG A 485 24.22 -14.19 -1.19
C ARG A 485 24.39 -15.23 -2.30
N ASP A 486 23.28 -15.68 -2.88
CA ASP A 486 23.29 -16.57 -4.04
C ASP A 486 23.67 -15.81 -5.34
N GLY A 487 23.78 -16.54 -6.46
CA GLY A 487 24.09 -15.93 -7.76
C GLY A 487 23.02 -14.98 -8.31
N ASN A 488 21.84 -14.91 -7.68
CA ASN A 488 20.75 -13.99 -8.01
C ASN A 488 20.62 -12.84 -7.00
N GLY A 489 21.52 -12.75 -6.01
CA GLY A 489 21.56 -11.70 -5.00
C GLY A 489 20.71 -11.96 -3.74
N PHE A 490 20.04 -13.12 -3.62
CA PHE A 490 19.22 -13.45 -2.45
C PHE A 490 20.11 -13.83 -1.27
N VAL A 491 19.75 -13.39 -0.07
CA VAL A 491 20.52 -13.73 1.15
C VAL A 491 20.38 -15.23 1.45
N LEU A 492 21.50 -15.89 1.71
CA LEU A 492 21.53 -17.27 2.17
C LEU A 492 21.47 -17.32 3.70
N ALA A 493 20.75 -18.30 4.24
CA ALA A 493 20.58 -18.44 5.68
C ALA A 493 20.40 -19.90 6.11
N GLY A 494 20.77 -20.20 7.36
CA GLY A 494 20.59 -21.51 7.96
C GLY A 494 21.15 -22.64 7.09
N PRO A 495 20.35 -23.67 6.76
CA PRO A 495 20.79 -24.81 5.93
C PRO A 495 21.23 -24.45 4.50
N ASP A 496 20.82 -23.30 3.97
CA ASP A 496 21.12 -22.91 2.59
C ASP A 496 22.50 -22.22 2.46
N LEU A 497 23.19 -22.01 3.57
CA LEU A 497 24.57 -21.52 3.56
C LEU A 497 25.53 -22.59 3.02
N PRO A 498 26.54 -22.21 2.20
CA PRO A 498 27.55 -23.13 1.72
C PRO A 498 28.29 -23.76 2.91
N SER A 499 28.42 -25.09 2.92
CA SER A 499 29.15 -25.81 3.96
C SER A 499 29.86 -27.05 3.39
N GLU A 500 31.12 -27.27 3.79
CA GLU A 500 31.80 -28.57 3.61
C GLU A 500 31.61 -29.51 4.83
N GLY A 501 30.73 -29.16 5.77
CA GLY A 501 30.50 -29.86 7.04
C GLY A 501 29.22 -29.42 7.77
N VAL A 502 29.20 -29.49 9.10
CA VAL A 502 28.03 -29.11 9.93
C VAL A 502 27.90 -27.59 10.10
N THR A 503 29.00 -26.85 9.91
CA THR A 503 29.09 -25.39 10.05
C THR A 503 29.57 -24.76 8.74
N PRO A 504 29.04 -23.60 8.33
CA PRO A 504 29.54 -22.86 7.16
C PRO A 504 30.99 -22.40 7.35
N ASP A 505 31.71 -22.26 6.25
CA ASP A 505 33.09 -21.77 6.28
C ASP A 505 33.15 -20.36 6.89
N GLY A 506 34.03 -20.17 7.87
CA GLY A 506 34.19 -18.88 8.57
C GLY A 506 33.15 -18.57 9.65
N TRP A 507 32.26 -19.51 9.98
CA TRP A 507 31.29 -19.34 11.06
C TRP A 507 31.97 -19.28 12.45
N PRO A 508 31.73 -18.24 13.28
CA PRO A 508 32.55 -17.98 14.47
C PRO A 508 32.03 -18.61 15.77
N LEU A 509 30.86 -19.27 15.77
CA LEU A 509 30.25 -19.84 16.97
C LEU A 509 30.33 -21.36 17.00
N ASP A 510 30.40 -21.94 18.21
CA ASP A 510 30.39 -23.40 18.45
C ASP A 510 28.97 -23.99 18.36
N ARG A 511 28.28 -23.66 17.26
CA ARG A 511 26.96 -24.21 16.87
C ARG A 511 26.74 -23.95 15.38
N ALA A 512 25.86 -24.70 14.75
CA ALA A 512 25.37 -24.33 13.43
C ALA A 512 24.53 -23.03 13.48
N PRO A 513 24.47 -22.25 12.37
CA PRO A 513 23.51 -21.16 12.23
C PRO A 513 22.08 -21.63 12.52
N HIS A 514 21.29 -20.79 13.19
CA HIS A 514 19.87 -21.04 13.34
C HIS A 514 19.15 -20.94 11.98
N HIS A 515 17.92 -21.47 11.86
CA HIS A 515 17.13 -21.20 10.66
C HIS A 515 16.92 -19.69 10.53
N LEU A 516 16.96 -19.20 9.30
CA LEU A 516 16.92 -17.77 8.97
C LEU A 516 18.08 -16.94 9.52
N GLU A 517 19.07 -17.51 10.20
CA GLU A 517 20.31 -16.82 10.56
C GLU A 517 21.24 -16.81 9.35
N THR A 518 21.73 -15.62 8.98
CA THR A 518 22.62 -15.44 7.82
C THR A 518 24.02 -15.99 8.10
N SER A 519 24.98 -15.73 7.21
CA SER A 519 26.40 -16.00 7.46
C SER A 519 27.01 -15.19 8.62
N VAL A 520 26.26 -14.24 9.20
CA VAL A 520 26.68 -13.40 10.32
C VAL A 520 25.82 -13.67 11.56
N PRO A 521 26.40 -14.08 12.70
CA PRO A 521 25.63 -14.31 13.91
C PRO A 521 24.90 -13.05 14.39
N GLY A 522 23.64 -13.22 14.80
CA GLY A 522 22.77 -12.11 15.21
C GLY A 522 22.20 -11.29 14.05
N VAL A 523 22.48 -11.67 12.80
CA VAL A 523 21.81 -11.12 11.61
C VAL A 523 20.95 -12.21 11.01
N PHE A 524 19.65 -11.96 10.96
CA PHE A 524 18.63 -12.86 10.45
C PHE A 524 17.98 -12.28 9.18
N VAL A 525 17.26 -13.11 8.44
CA VAL A 525 16.56 -12.71 7.22
C VAL A 525 15.17 -13.30 7.16
N ALA A 526 14.18 -12.56 6.67
CA ALA A 526 12.80 -13.04 6.54
C ALA A 526 12.09 -12.49 5.31
N GLY A 527 11.19 -13.29 4.73
CA GLY A 527 10.40 -12.94 3.55
C GLY A 527 11.21 -12.96 2.26
N ASP A 528 10.70 -12.29 1.23
CA ASP A 528 11.16 -12.51 -0.14
C ASP A 528 12.64 -12.13 -0.42
N VAL A 529 13.36 -11.52 0.52
CA VAL A 529 14.79 -11.18 0.36
C VAL A 529 15.73 -12.40 0.48
N HIS A 530 15.30 -13.48 1.15
CA HIS A 530 16.13 -14.70 1.25
C HIS A 530 15.83 -15.72 0.15
N ALA A 531 16.83 -16.59 -0.10
CA ALA A 531 16.75 -17.64 -1.11
C ALA A 531 15.72 -18.71 -0.72
N GLU A 532 15.11 -19.37 -1.70
CA GLU A 532 14.13 -20.45 -1.47
C GLU A 532 12.90 -20.11 -0.59
N SER A 533 12.70 -18.83 -0.23
CA SER A 533 11.50 -18.39 0.48
C SER A 533 10.23 -18.72 -0.33
N ALA A 534 9.10 -18.96 0.35
CA ALA A 534 7.86 -19.34 -0.32
C ALA A 534 7.23 -18.25 -1.22
N LYS A 535 7.70 -16.99 -1.15
CA LYS A 535 7.15 -15.82 -1.87
C LYS A 535 5.63 -15.64 -1.67
N ARG A 536 5.16 -15.80 -0.42
CA ARG A 536 3.75 -15.66 -0.02
C ARG A 536 3.63 -14.76 1.20
N VAL A 537 2.57 -13.95 1.24
CA VAL A 537 2.30 -12.99 2.34
C VAL A 537 2.21 -13.70 3.70
N ALA A 538 1.43 -14.78 3.81
CA ALA A 538 1.29 -15.53 5.06
C ALA A 538 2.61 -16.15 5.52
N SER A 539 3.39 -16.73 4.60
CA SER A 539 4.71 -17.28 4.89
C SER A 539 5.69 -16.19 5.33
N ALA A 540 5.71 -15.04 4.66
CA ALA A 540 6.56 -13.91 5.03
C ALA A 540 6.28 -13.42 6.45
N VAL A 541 5.00 -13.26 6.83
CA VAL A 541 4.61 -12.92 8.22
C VAL A 541 5.09 -13.98 9.21
N GLY A 542 4.91 -15.27 8.87
CA GLY A 542 5.35 -16.38 9.70
C GLY A 542 6.87 -16.44 9.86
N GLU A 543 7.63 -16.19 8.80
CA GLU A 543 9.10 -16.11 8.84
C GLU A 543 9.58 -14.94 9.69
N GLY A 544 8.91 -13.78 9.62
CA GLY A 544 9.21 -12.64 10.48
C GLY A 544 9.07 -12.98 11.97
N ALA A 545 7.96 -13.64 12.34
CA ALA A 545 7.75 -14.13 13.71
C ALA A 545 8.78 -15.21 14.11
N MET A 546 9.08 -16.14 13.20
CA MET A 546 10.06 -17.20 13.43
C MET A 546 11.48 -16.65 13.62
N ALA A 547 11.86 -15.61 12.89
CA ALA A 547 13.14 -14.94 13.05
C ALA A 547 13.29 -14.36 14.47
N VAL A 548 12.24 -13.76 15.04
CA VAL A 548 12.25 -13.24 16.43
C VAL A 548 12.50 -14.35 17.44
N MET A 549 11.89 -15.53 17.27
CA MET A 549 12.18 -16.69 18.12
C MET A 549 13.68 -17.04 18.10
N PHE A 550 14.33 -16.96 16.94
CA PHE A 550 15.77 -17.20 16.84
C PHE A 550 16.62 -16.05 17.38
N VAL A 551 16.15 -14.80 17.27
CA VAL A 551 16.76 -13.65 17.95
C VAL A 551 16.81 -13.92 19.46
N HIS A 552 15.72 -14.35 20.10
CA HIS A 552 15.74 -14.69 21.53
C HIS A 552 16.74 -15.79 21.88
N ARG A 553 16.83 -16.85 21.05
CA ARG A 553 17.82 -17.92 21.26
C ARG A 553 19.26 -17.42 21.13
N TYR A 554 19.50 -16.51 20.19
CA TYR A 554 20.78 -15.87 20.00
C TYR A 554 21.17 -14.98 21.19
N LEU A 555 20.25 -14.12 21.64
CA LEU A 555 20.46 -13.22 22.78
C LEU A 555 20.70 -13.98 24.08
N ALA A 556 20.06 -15.14 24.29
CA ALA A 556 20.25 -15.97 25.48
C ALA A 556 21.63 -16.65 25.55
N GLN A 557 22.41 -16.63 24.47
CA GLN A 557 23.75 -17.22 24.37
C GLN A 557 24.86 -16.17 24.49
N GLN A 558 24.51 -14.88 24.53
CA GLN A 558 25.44 -13.79 24.89
C GLN A 558 25.52 -13.63 26.40
#